data_AF-A0A7G2FMA5-F1
#
_entry.id   AF-A0A7G2FMA5-F1
#
_cell.length_a   1.000
_cell.length_b   1.000
_cell.length_c   1.000
_cell.angle_alpha   90.00
_cell.angle_beta   90.00
_cell.angle_gamma   90.00
#
_symmetry.space_group_name_H-M   'P 1'
#
loop_
_entity.id
_entity.type
_entity.pdbx_description
1 polymer ?
#
loop_
_entity_poly.entity_id
_entity_poly.type
_entity_poly.pdbx_seq_one_letter_code
_entity_poly.pdbx_strand_id
1 'polypeptide(L)'
;MGDPNMEQILHEDVNTMKEKTSQKRIIMKRRYREDGVINNMSREMMKQYFYMPITKAAKELNIGVTLLKKRCRELGIPRWPHRKLTSLNALIANLKDLLGNTKGRTPKSKLRNALELLEMEKKMIEEVPDLEFGDKTKRLRQACFKAKYKRRRLFSSSS
;
A
#
# COMPACT_ATOMS: atom_id res chain seq x y z
N MET A 1 -31.22 -20.31 57.08
CA MET A 1 -29.78 -20.42 56.75
C MET A 1 -29.67 -20.13 55.27
N GLY A 2 -29.17 -18.95 54.89
CA GLY A 2 -29.05 -18.55 53.48
C GLY A 2 -27.84 -19.22 52.85
N ASP A 3 -28.02 -19.75 51.64
CA ASP A 3 -27.04 -20.53 50.90
C ASP A 3 -25.81 -19.68 50.52
N PRO A 4 -24.60 -19.94 51.06
CA PRO A 4 -23.41 -19.11 50.85
C PRO A 4 -22.91 -19.09 49.39
N ASN A 5 -23.42 -19.99 48.54
CA ASN A 5 -23.02 -20.11 47.14
C ASN A 5 -23.65 -19.03 46.22
N MET A 6 -24.79 -18.44 46.61
CA MET A 6 -25.49 -17.44 45.77
C MET A 6 -24.76 -16.09 45.75
N GLU A 7 -24.21 -15.65 46.90
CA GLU A 7 -23.44 -14.41 46.96
C GLU A 7 -22.13 -14.52 46.18
N GLN A 8 -21.44 -15.67 46.22
CA GLN A 8 -20.19 -15.86 45.49
C GLN A 8 -20.35 -15.72 43.97
N ILE A 9 -21.43 -16.29 43.41
CA ILE A 9 -21.74 -16.19 41.97
C ILE A 9 -22.04 -14.73 41.58
N LEU A 10 -22.81 -14.00 42.38
CA LEU A 10 -23.10 -12.58 42.14
C LEU A 10 -21.84 -11.70 42.24
N HIS A 11 -20.94 -11.99 43.18
CA HIS A 11 -19.68 -11.28 43.34
C HIS A 11 -18.72 -11.52 42.16
N GLU A 12 -18.62 -12.74 41.63
CA GLU A 12 -17.82 -13.07 40.44
C GLU A 12 -18.38 -12.43 39.16
N ASP A 13 -19.71 -12.38 38.98
CA ASP A 13 -20.35 -11.72 37.85
C ASP A 13 -20.16 -10.20 37.88
N VAL A 14 -20.27 -9.57 39.07
CA VAL A 14 -20.00 -8.14 39.26
C VAL A 14 -18.53 -7.80 39.00
N ASN A 15 -17.60 -8.64 39.45
CA ASN A 15 -16.17 -8.46 39.17
C ASN A 15 -15.88 -8.59 37.65
N THR A 16 -16.46 -9.61 37.00
CA THR A 16 -16.36 -9.83 35.55
C THR A 16 -16.93 -8.65 34.74
N MET A 17 -18.03 -8.04 35.19
CA MET A 17 -18.62 -6.85 34.57
C MET A 17 -17.75 -5.60 34.76
N LYS A 18 -17.13 -5.42 35.93
CA LYS A 18 -16.17 -4.33 36.23
C LYS A 18 -14.91 -4.45 35.38
N GLU A 19 -14.38 -5.65 35.20
CA GLU A 19 -13.22 -5.92 34.35
C GLU A 19 -13.53 -5.65 32.88
N LYS A 20 -14.66 -6.15 32.36
CA LYS A 20 -15.12 -5.87 30.98
C LYS A 20 -15.31 -4.35 30.74
N THR A 21 -15.86 -3.62 31.71
CA THR A 21 -16.07 -2.17 31.60
C THR A 21 -14.75 -1.39 31.64
N SER A 22 -13.80 -1.84 32.48
CA SER A 22 -12.46 -1.25 32.57
C SER A 22 -11.65 -1.50 31.29
N GLN A 23 -11.72 -2.72 30.74
CA GLN A 23 -11.13 -3.05 29.44
C GLN A 23 -11.74 -2.21 28.31
N LYS A 24 -13.07 -2.03 28.27
CA LYS A 24 -13.75 -1.15 27.29
C LYS A 24 -13.25 0.30 27.39
N ARG A 25 -13.10 0.86 28.59
CA ARG A 25 -12.57 2.22 28.81
C ARG A 25 -11.12 2.35 28.34
N ILE A 26 -10.27 1.36 28.59
CA ILE A 26 -8.87 1.36 28.13
C ILE A 26 -8.81 1.33 26.59
N ILE A 27 -9.60 0.47 25.94
CA ILE A 27 -9.69 0.39 24.47
C ILE A 27 -10.18 1.72 23.88
N MET A 28 -11.21 2.32 24.47
CA MET A 28 -11.76 3.61 24.02
C MET A 28 -10.75 4.75 24.19
N LYS A 29 -10.05 4.81 25.32
CA LYS A 29 -9.00 5.81 25.58
C LYS A 29 -7.78 5.63 24.66
N ARG A 30 -7.47 4.39 24.25
CA ARG A 30 -6.44 4.07 23.25
C ARG A 30 -6.85 4.57 21.86
N ARG A 31 -8.09 4.29 21.43
CA ARG A 31 -8.65 4.79 20.16
C ARG A 31 -8.63 6.31 20.07
N TYR A 32 -9.03 7.02 21.13
CA TYR A 32 -9.01 8.49 21.14
C TYR A 32 -7.59 9.07 20.97
N ARG A 33 -6.59 8.46 21.62
CA ARG A 33 -5.18 8.86 21.47
C ARG A 33 -4.65 8.58 20.06
N GLU A 34 -5.03 7.45 19.49
CA GLU A 34 -4.69 7.04 18.13
C GLU A 34 -5.32 7.94 17.06
N ASP A 35 -6.59 8.32 17.21
CA ASP A 35 -7.28 9.25 16.29
C ASP A 35 -6.64 10.66 16.31
N GLY A 36 -6.13 11.12 17.46
CA GLY A 36 -5.44 12.42 17.59
C GLY A 36 -4.15 12.52 16.78
N VAL A 37 -3.30 11.49 16.82
CA VAL A 37 -2.05 11.44 16.03
C VAL A 37 -2.35 11.34 14.52
N ILE A 38 -3.43 10.65 14.17
CA ILE A 38 -3.84 10.38 12.80
C ILE A 38 -4.42 11.60 12.10
N ASN A 39 -5.23 12.40 12.82
CA ASN A 39 -5.82 13.60 12.26
C ASN A 39 -4.75 14.63 11.82
N ASN A 40 -3.57 14.61 12.46
CA ASN A 40 -2.45 15.47 12.09
C ASN A 40 -1.65 14.97 10.87
N MET A 41 -1.93 13.78 10.35
CA MET A 41 -1.28 13.30 9.14
C MET A 41 -1.88 13.96 7.91
N SER A 42 -1.04 14.72 7.19
CA SER A 42 -1.37 15.31 5.90
C SER A 42 -1.09 14.36 4.74
N ARG A 43 -1.66 14.68 3.58
CA ARG A 43 -1.41 13.95 2.33
C ARG A 43 0.06 14.04 1.92
N GLU A 44 0.69 15.20 2.11
CA GLU A 44 2.10 15.44 1.77
C GLU A 44 3.03 14.53 2.58
N MET A 45 2.74 14.33 3.87
CA MET A 45 3.52 13.42 4.72
C MET A 45 3.43 11.98 4.19
N MET A 46 2.22 11.51 3.83
CA MET A 46 2.04 10.15 3.31
C MET A 46 2.71 9.93 1.96
N LYS A 47 2.70 10.96 1.10
CA LYS A 47 3.29 10.91 -0.24
C LYS A 47 4.77 10.52 -0.20
N GLN A 48 5.49 10.96 0.83
CA GLN A 48 6.88 10.59 1.04
C GLN A 48 7.08 9.09 1.19
N TYR A 49 6.08 8.32 1.62
CA TYR A 49 6.20 6.87 1.84
C TYR A 49 5.59 6.01 0.73
N PHE A 50 5.03 6.60 -0.33
CA PHE A 50 4.39 5.84 -1.40
C PHE A 50 5.32 4.88 -2.13
N TYR A 51 6.63 5.14 -2.11
CA TYR A 51 7.65 4.29 -2.71
C TYR A 51 7.82 2.94 -2.01
N MET A 52 7.23 2.73 -0.83
CA MET A 52 7.34 1.48 -0.06
C MET A 52 5.98 0.85 0.24
N PRO A 53 5.91 -0.44 0.63
CA PRO A 53 4.66 -1.07 1.04
C PRO A 53 4.02 -0.36 2.23
N ILE A 54 2.68 -0.32 2.30
CA ILE A 54 1.95 0.30 3.41
C ILE A 54 2.33 -0.29 4.78
N THR A 55 2.70 -1.56 4.82
CA THR A 55 3.19 -2.23 6.03
C THR A 55 4.51 -1.66 6.52
N LYS A 56 5.40 -1.27 5.60
CA LYS A 56 6.66 -0.60 5.94
C LYS A 56 6.41 0.85 6.30
N ALA A 57 5.61 1.57 5.51
CA ALA A 57 5.24 2.96 5.78
C ALA A 57 4.63 3.14 7.17
N ALA A 58 3.71 2.24 7.57
CA ALA A 58 3.10 2.26 8.88
C ALA A 58 4.12 2.11 10.03
N LYS A 59 5.15 1.27 9.83
CA LYS A 59 6.24 1.11 10.81
C LYS A 59 7.09 2.35 10.92
N GLU A 60 7.48 2.95 9.80
CA GLU A 60 8.25 4.21 9.79
C GLU A 60 7.47 5.35 10.46
N LEU A 61 6.14 5.37 10.26
CA LEU A 61 5.23 6.34 10.85
C LEU A 61 4.81 6.00 12.29
N ASN A 62 5.29 4.87 12.84
CA ASN A 62 4.94 4.37 14.18
C ASN A 62 3.41 4.28 14.44
N ILE A 63 2.64 3.90 13.42
CA ILE A 63 1.19 3.73 13.51
C ILE A 63 0.76 2.33 13.05
N GLY A 64 -0.42 1.89 13.50
CA GLY A 64 -1.02 0.66 13.03
C GLY A 64 -1.39 0.73 11.54
N VAL A 65 -1.17 -0.35 10.78
CA VAL A 65 -1.53 -0.43 9.35
C VAL A 65 -3.01 -0.15 9.10
N THR A 66 -3.89 -0.64 9.98
CA THR A 66 -5.34 -0.41 9.90
C THR A 66 -5.68 1.07 10.03
N LEU A 67 -4.95 1.76 10.91
CA LEU A 67 -5.16 3.16 11.21
C LEU A 67 -4.62 4.05 10.09
N LEU A 68 -3.44 3.74 9.54
CA LEU A 68 -2.92 4.37 8.33
C LEU A 68 -3.91 4.20 7.16
N LYS A 69 -4.47 3.00 6.95
CA LYS A 69 -5.48 2.76 5.92
C LYS A 69 -6.74 3.60 6.11
N LYS A 70 -7.23 3.73 7.35
CA LYS A 70 -8.38 4.58 7.68
C LYS A 70 -8.11 6.02 7.25
N ARG A 71 -6.97 6.56 7.67
CA ARG A 71 -6.57 7.93 7.32
C ARG A 71 -6.35 8.14 5.83
N CYS A 72 -5.70 7.19 5.15
CA CYS A 72 -5.55 7.23 3.70
C CYS A 72 -6.90 7.35 3.00
N ARG A 73 -7.93 6.59 3.43
CA ARG A 73 -9.27 6.66 2.86
C ARG A 73 -9.92 8.04 3.06
N GLU A 74 -9.78 8.61 4.26
CA GLU A 74 -10.26 9.98 4.57
C GLU A 74 -9.61 11.04 3.68
N LEU A 75 -8.33 10.87 3.34
CA LEU A 75 -7.57 11.77 2.48
C LEU A 75 -7.74 11.49 0.98
N GLY A 76 -8.68 10.64 0.58
CA GLY A 76 -8.94 10.32 -0.83
C GLY A 76 -7.91 9.36 -1.46
N ILE A 77 -7.23 8.56 -0.63
CA ILE A 77 -6.25 7.54 -1.03
C ILE A 77 -6.83 6.15 -0.71
N PRO A 78 -7.78 5.64 -1.49
CA PRO A 78 -8.44 4.36 -1.21
C PRO A 78 -7.49 3.16 -1.38
N ARG A 79 -6.50 3.28 -2.28
CA ARG A 79 -5.51 2.25 -2.56
C ARG A 79 -4.10 2.81 -2.44
N TRP A 80 -3.24 2.07 -1.75
CA TRP A 80 -1.84 2.46 -1.60
C TRP A 80 -1.08 2.32 -2.93
N PRO A 81 -0.45 3.40 -3.45
CA PRO A 81 0.08 3.46 -4.81
C PRO A 81 1.36 2.62 -5.04
N HIS A 82 1.97 2.09 -3.98
CA HIS A 82 3.20 1.27 -4.06
C HIS A 82 3.15 0.23 -5.18
N ARG A 83 2.06 -0.55 -5.26
CA ARG A 83 1.94 -1.61 -6.30
C ARG A 83 2.04 -1.03 -7.71
N LYS A 84 1.43 0.13 -7.93
CA LYS A 84 1.45 0.83 -9.21
C LYS A 84 2.85 1.36 -9.51
N LEU A 85 3.50 1.99 -8.52
CA LEU A 85 4.86 2.52 -8.60
C LEU A 85 5.91 1.43 -8.87
N THR A 86 5.85 0.29 -8.18
CA THR A 86 6.71 -0.87 -8.48
C THR A 86 6.53 -1.32 -9.93
N SER A 87 5.28 -1.34 -10.40
CA SER A 87 4.88 -1.46 -11.81
C SER A 87 5.73 -0.64 -12.78
N LEU A 88 5.67 0.68 -12.57
CA LEU A 88 6.31 1.67 -13.43
C LEU A 88 7.83 1.60 -13.32
N ASN A 89 8.38 1.51 -12.11
CA ASN A 89 9.81 1.39 -11.89
C ASN A 89 10.39 0.17 -12.62
N ALA A 90 9.69 -0.97 -12.61
CA ALA A 90 10.11 -2.15 -13.36
C ALA A 90 10.10 -1.90 -14.88
N LEU A 91 9.09 -1.21 -15.42
CA LEU A 91 9.04 -0.86 -16.85
C LEU A 91 10.17 0.10 -17.23
N ILE A 92 10.40 1.14 -16.42
CA ILE A 92 11.48 2.11 -16.59
C ILE A 92 12.83 1.40 -16.59
N ALA A 93 13.09 0.51 -15.62
CA ALA A 93 14.33 -0.26 -15.56
C ALA A 93 14.55 -1.12 -16.82
N ASN A 94 13.50 -1.82 -17.29
CA ASN A 94 13.60 -2.61 -18.53
C ASN A 94 13.88 -1.72 -19.76
N LEU A 95 13.26 -0.55 -19.86
CA LEU A 95 13.50 0.37 -20.98
C LEU A 95 14.91 0.99 -20.92
N LYS A 96 15.41 1.32 -19.72
CA LYS A 96 16.79 1.81 -19.52
C LYS A 96 17.82 0.76 -19.92
N ASP A 97 17.61 -0.50 -19.52
CA ASP A 97 18.46 -1.62 -19.93
C ASP A 97 18.48 -1.80 -21.46
N LEU A 98 17.30 -1.78 -22.09
CA LEU A 98 17.20 -1.82 -23.55
C LEU A 98 17.91 -0.63 -24.21
N LEU A 99 17.80 0.58 -23.66
CA LEU A 99 18.49 1.75 -24.19
C LEU A 99 20.02 1.59 -24.16
N GLY A 100 20.56 0.98 -23.11
CA GLY A 100 22.00 0.67 -22.97
C GLY A 100 22.47 -0.48 -23.86
N ASN A 101 21.65 -1.51 -24.05
CA ASN A 101 22.01 -2.76 -24.75
C ASN A 101 21.57 -2.82 -26.23
N THR A 102 20.95 -1.77 -26.77
CA THR A 102 20.42 -1.77 -28.14
C THR A 102 21.52 -1.70 -29.21
N LYS A 103 21.88 -2.86 -29.77
CA LYS A 103 22.60 -2.99 -31.06
C LYS A 103 21.69 -2.71 -32.29
N GLY A 104 20.88 -1.65 -32.27
CA GLY A 104 20.18 -1.14 -33.47
C GLY A 104 18.77 -1.69 -33.78
N ARG A 105 18.17 -2.54 -32.95
CA ARG A 105 16.85 -3.15 -33.26
C ARG A 105 15.62 -2.25 -32.95
N THR A 106 15.78 -1.22 -32.11
CA THR A 106 14.69 -0.31 -31.72
C THR A 106 15.18 1.14 -31.73
N PRO A 107 14.45 2.10 -32.33
CA PRO A 107 14.84 3.50 -32.31
C PRO A 107 14.94 4.03 -30.88
N LYS A 108 16.11 4.57 -30.49
CA LYS A 108 16.34 5.17 -29.16
C LYS A 108 15.35 6.28 -28.84
N SER A 109 14.83 6.99 -29.85
CA SER A 109 13.78 8.01 -29.72
C SER A 109 12.47 7.44 -29.17
N LYS A 110 12.01 6.28 -29.68
CA LYS A 110 10.80 5.61 -29.17
C LYS A 110 10.96 5.15 -27.73
N LEU A 111 12.16 4.66 -27.37
CA LEU A 111 12.49 4.27 -26.00
C LEU A 111 12.47 5.47 -25.04
N ARG A 112 13.04 6.61 -25.46
CA ARG A 112 13.04 7.86 -24.67
C ARG A 112 11.62 8.39 -24.46
N ASN A 113 10.80 8.46 -25.51
CA ASN A 113 9.41 8.91 -25.40
C ASN A 113 8.58 8.01 -24.46
N ALA A 114 8.80 6.69 -24.51
CA ALA A 114 8.14 5.76 -23.60
C ALA A 114 8.60 5.94 -22.15
N LEU A 115 9.88 6.27 -21.94
CA LEU A 115 10.44 6.52 -20.62
C LEU A 115 9.89 7.81 -19.99
N GLU A 116 9.83 8.89 -20.77
CA GLU A 116 9.22 10.16 -20.37
C GLU A 116 7.75 9.98 -19.98
N LEU A 117 6.96 9.25 -20.79
CA LEU A 117 5.57 8.95 -20.48
C LEU A 117 5.42 8.21 -19.13
N LEU A 118 6.28 7.24 -18.85
CA LEU A 118 6.22 6.47 -17.60
C LEU A 118 6.66 7.30 -16.38
N GLU A 119 7.59 8.23 -16.54
CA GLU A 119 8.01 9.16 -15.48
C GLU A 119 6.91 10.18 -15.18
N MET A 120 6.24 10.71 -16.20
CA MET A 120 5.04 11.55 -16.02
C MET A 120 3.93 10.79 -15.29
N GLU A 121 3.62 9.56 -15.71
CA GLU A 121 2.60 8.73 -15.07
C GLU A 121 2.95 8.43 -13.60
N LYS A 122 4.24 8.21 -13.31
CA LYS A 122 4.73 8.01 -11.94
C LYS A 122 4.43 9.24 -11.07
N LYS A 123 4.75 10.43 -11.58
CA LYS A 123 4.47 11.70 -10.90
C LYS A 123 2.96 11.89 -10.69
N MET A 124 2.15 11.55 -11.69
CA MET A 124 0.68 11.63 -11.58
C MET A 124 0.11 10.70 -10.50
N ILE A 125 0.69 9.51 -10.29
CA ILE A 125 0.27 8.58 -9.23
C ILE A 125 0.75 9.03 -7.85
N GLU A 126 1.87 9.75 -7.78
CA GLU A 126 2.33 10.39 -6.55
C GLU A 126 1.43 11.56 -6.15
N GLU A 127 0.92 12.33 -7.12
CA GLU A 127 -0.07 13.37 -6.86
C GLU A 127 -1.45 12.79 -6.58
N VAL A 128 -1.94 11.86 -7.40
CA VAL A 128 -3.30 11.29 -7.33
C VAL A 128 -3.19 9.76 -7.25
N PRO A 129 -3.08 9.18 -6.05
CA PRO A 129 -2.87 7.73 -5.90
C PRO A 129 -4.05 6.87 -6.36
N ASP A 130 -5.26 7.43 -6.45
CA ASP A 130 -6.42 6.73 -7.02
C ASP A 130 -6.42 6.69 -8.56
N LEU A 131 -5.63 7.55 -9.21
CA LEU A 131 -5.63 7.68 -10.68
C LEU A 131 -5.34 6.34 -11.36
N GLU A 132 -6.21 5.94 -12.28
CA GLU A 132 -5.99 4.78 -13.12
C GLU A 132 -4.83 4.99 -14.09
N PHE A 133 -4.15 3.91 -14.46
CA PHE A 133 -3.16 3.99 -15.53
C PHE A 133 -3.83 4.39 -16.85
N GLY A 134 -3.22 5.32 -17.57
CA GLY A 134 -3.59 5.62 -18.95
C GLY A 134 -3.45 4.38 -19.87
N ASP A 135 -4.25 4.32 -20.93
CA ASP A 135 -4.33 3.17 -21.83
C ASP A 135 -2.99 2.82 -22.48
N LYS A 136 -2.17 3.84 -22.77
CA LYS A 136 -0.81 3.66 -23.31
C LYS A 136 0.08 2.87 -22.34
N THR A 137 0.03 3.20 -21.05
CA THR A 137 0.77 2.51 -19.98
C THR A 137 0.23 1.09 -19.76
N LYS A 138 -1.10 0.92 -19.79
CA LYS A 138 -1.76 -0.39 -19.71
C LYS A 138 -1.30 -1.32 -20.84
N ARG A 139 -1.31 -0.83 -22.10
CA ARG A 139 -0.83 -1.59 -23.28
C ARG A 139 0.64 -1.95 -23.19
N LEU A 140 1.51 -1.00 -22.82
CA LEU A 140 2.94 -1.25 -22.68
C LEU A 140 3.23 -2.32 -21.62
N ARG A 141 2.58 -2.22 -20.47
CA ARG A 141 2.65 -3.22 -19.40
C ARG A 141 2.26 -4.60 -19.91
N GLN A 142 1.13 -4.71 -20.61
CA GLN A 142 0.65 -5.97 -21.14
C GLN A 142 1.64 -6.59 -22.15
N ALA A 143 2.23 -5.77 -23.03
CA ALA A 143 3.26 -6.22 -23.97
C ALA A 143 4.51 -6.76 -23.25
N CYS A 144 5.03 -6.04 -22.26
CA CYS A 144 6.19 -6.48 -21.46
C CYS A 144 5.90 -7.77 -20.69
N PHE A 145 4.71 -7.89 -20.09
CA PHE A 145 4.30 -9.12 -19.38
C PHE A 145 4.19 -10.31 -20.33
N LYS A 146 3.56 -10.15 -21.50
CA LYS A 146 3.48 -11.20 -22.53
C LYS A 146 4.88 -11.64 -22.98
N ALA A 147 5.79 -10.70 -23.23
CA ALA A 147 7.17 -11.01 -23.63
C ALA A 147 7.93 -11.78 -22.53
N LYS A 148 7.81 -11.36 -21.26
CA LYS A 148 8.45 -12.03 -20.12
C LYS A 148 7.86 -13.42 -19.85
N TYR A 149 6.55 -13.60 -20.04
CA TYR A 149 5.88 -14.89 -19.91
C TYR A 149 6.35 -15.87 -21.00
N LYS A 150 6.37 -15.43 -22.27
CA LYS A 150 6.89 -16.25 -23.38
C LYS A 150 8.34 -16.69 -23.14
N ARG A 151 9.21 -15.78 -22.70
CA ARG A 151 10.61 -16.11 -22.39
C ARG A 151 10.74 -17.19 -21.31
N ARG A 152 9.96 -17.10 -20.22
CA ARG A 152 9.98 -18.10 -19.16
C ARG A 152 9.49 -19.46 -19.64
N ARG A 153 8.42 -19.49 -20.45
CA ARG A 153 7.90 -20.75 -21.01
C ARG A 153 8.89 -21.44 -21.93
N LEU A 154 9.53 -20.68 -22.81
CA LEU A 154 10.56 -21.21 -23.71
C LEU A 154 11.73 -21.80 -22.93
N PHE A 155 12.11 -21.19 -21.79
CA PHE A 155 13.19 -21.71 -20.95
C PHE A 155 12.78 -23.00 -20.21
N SER A 156 11.53 -23.07 -19.71
CA SER A 156 11.01 -24.27 -19.03
C SER A 156 10.68 -25.44 -19.96
N SER A 157 10.52 -25.22 -21.27
CA SER A 157 10.28 -26.27 -22.26
C SER A 157 11.56 -26.83 -22.88
N SER A 158 12.72 -26.26 -22.53
CA SER A 158 14.04 -26.63 -23.06
C SER A 158 14.95 -27.23 -21.98
N SER A 159 14.40 -27.62 -20.83
CA SER A 159 15.09 -28.30 -19.72
C SER A 159 14.48 -29.67 -19.51
#